data_AF-A0A075LQA7-F1
#
_entry.id   AF-A0A075LQA7-F1
#
_cell.length_a   1.000
_cell.length_b   1.000
_cell.length_c   1.000
_cell.angle_alpha   90.00
_cell.angle_beta   90.00
_cell.angle_gamma   90.00
#
_symmetry.space_group_name_H-M   'P 1'
#
loop_
_entity.id
_entity.type
_entity.pdbx_description
1 polymer ?
#
loop_
_entity_poly.entity_id
_entity_poly.type
_entity_poly.pdbx_seq_one_letter_code
_entity_poly.pdbx_strand_id
1 'polypeptide(L)'
;MDEVLPPDLQKKREKGIDEYLSQGFDFVISHPKILAPFVPGILATLAYLVYIFKALPSVASLFRPTSEALIFFASKSFIFWSIVVALFVTISSLIGMVAIAYYLLKEADYNKAFKAGLGKLPIALLNLIVLIVLLMLPFGVLVFIKSIALIIIISLLISILAVPPIFFLPALIVEKSFVVLDVFIIYKNTFRDSIILGVLYSLISSAAQSLIPVAGSLLNFLIVLPAFTAVYAMLYEDWKEKDHKASEEVVY
;
A
#
# COMPACT_ATOMS: atom_id res chain seq x y z
N MET A 1 2.98 -30.54 -33.94
CA MET A 1 1.82 -31.18 -33.31
C MET A 1 1.72 -30.54 -31.95
N ASP A 2 0.79 -29.60 -31.78
CA ASP A 2 0.54 -29.00 -30.48
C ASP A 2 -0.06 -30.08 -29.59
N GLU A 3 0.64 -30.41 -28.50
CA GLU A 3 0.09 -31.25 -27.44
C GLU A 3 -1.11 -30.53 -26.85
N VAL A 4 -2.30 -30.93 -27.31
CA VAL A 4 -3.56 -30.53 -26.70
C VAL A 4 -3.59 -31.19 -25.32
N LEU A 5 -3.22 -30.41 -24.30
CA LEU A 5 -3.25 -30.86 -22.91
C LEU A 5 -4.68 -31.27 -22.52
N PRO A 6 -4.85 -32.36 -21.74
CA PRO A 6 -6.14 -32.82 -21.23
C PRO A 6 -6.95 -31.69 -20.55
N PRO A 7 -8.29 -31.71 -20.58
CA PRO A 7 -9.16 -30.67 -20.00
C PRO A 7 -8.85 -30.39 -18.52
N ASP A 8 -8.34 -31.38 -17.80
CA ASP A 8 -8.00 -31.31 -16.38
C ASP A 8 -6.74 -30.46 -16.12
N LEU A 9 -5.84 -30.35 -17.11
CA LEU A 9 -4.64 -29.52 -17.13
C LEU A 9 -4.89 -28.14 -17.77
N GLN A 10 -6.07 -27.93 -18.39
CA GLN A 10 -6.53 -26.64 -18.90
C GLN A 10 -7.22 -25.78 -17.84
N LYS A 11 -7.42 -26.29 -16.61
CA LYS A 11 -7.65 -25.43 -15.46
C LYS A 11 -6.42 -24.54 -15.33
N LYS A 12 -6.49 -23.28 -15.81
CA LYS A 12 -5.50 -22.22 -15.58
C LYS A 12 -4.94 -22.47 -14.17
N ARG A 13 -3.67 -22.87 -14.05
CA ARG A 13 -3.04 -23.06 -12.72
C ARG A 13 -3.40 -21.83 -11.91
N GLU A 14 -4.03 -22.00 -10.76
CA GLU A 14 -4.25 -20.88 -9.86
C GLU A 14 -2.87 -20.26 -9.61
N LYS A 15 -2.72 -18.97 -9.94
CA LYS A 15 -1.45 -18.27 -9.77
C LYS A 15 -1.00 -18.41 -8.33
N GLY A 16 0.23 -18.89 -8.15
CA GLY A 16 0.85 -18.97 -6.82
C GLY A 16 1.18 -17.57 -6.27
N ILE A 17 1.33 -17.45 -4.96
CA ILE A 17 1.74 -16.20 -4.30
C ILE A 17 3.11 -15.71 -4.81
N ASP A 18 4.01 -16.64 -5.09
CA ASP A 18 5.31 -16.41 -5.72
C ASP A 18 5.17 -15.81 -7.12
N GLU A 19 4.22 -16.33 -7.91
CA GLU A 19 3.94 -15.82 -9.25
C GLU A 19 3.38 -14.38 -9.21
N TYR A 20 2.46 -14.10 -8.29
CA TYR A 20 1.96 -12.73 -8.05
C TYR A 20 3.10 -11.78 -7.70
N LEU A 21 3.95 -12.16 -6.75
CA LEU A 21 5.08 -11.33 -6.33
C LEU A 21 6.06 -11.11 -7.48
N SER A 22 6.46 -12.16 -8.20
CA SER A 22 7.35 -12.01 -9.36
C SER A 22 6.75 -11.03 -10.36
N GLN A 23 5.50 -11.24 -10.78
CA GLN A 23 4.83 -10.37 -11.74
C GLN A 23 4.74 -8.93 -11.25
N GLY A 24 4.44 -8.71 -9.96
CA GLY A 24 4.33 -7.37 -9.39
C GLY A 24 5.66 -6.61 -9.35
N PHE A 25 6.73 -7.29 -8.95
CA PHE A 25 8.07 -6.69 -8.94
C PHE A 25 8.62 -6.50 -10.35
N ASP A 26 8.46 -7.49 -11.23
CA ASP A 26 8.85 -7.41 -12.65
C ASP A 26 8.11 -6.27 -13.35
N PHE A 27 6.83 -6.08 -13.07
CA PHE A 27 6.03 -4.96 -13.58
C PHE A 27 6.65 -3.61 -13.22
N VAL A 28 6.97 -3.39 -11.94
CA VAL A 28 7.55 -2.14 -11.44
C VAL A 28 8.92 -1.87 -12.08
N ILE A 29 9.77 -2.89 -12.16
CA ILE A 29 11.12 -2.78 -12.71
C ILE A 29 11.08 -2.51 -14.23
N SER A 30 10.17 -3.16 -14.95
CA SER A 30 10.01 -2.99 -16.40
C SER A 30 9.32 -1.68 -16.79
N HIS A 31 8.55 -1.06 -15.88
CA HIS A 31 7.79 0.16 -16.16
C HIS A 31 8.16 1.33 -15.22
N PRO A 32 9.43 1.77 -15.14
CA PRO A 32 9.87 2.78 -14.16
C PRO A 32 9.15 4.13 -14.31
N LYS A 33 8.62 4.45 -15.50
CA LYS A 33 7.86 5.68 -15.74
C LYS A 33 6.58 5.76 -14.89
N ILE A 34 5.95 4.62 -14.58
CA ILE A 34 4.73 4.59 -13.75
C ILE A 34 4.99 5.03 -12.31
N LEU A 35 6.26 5.09 -11.90
CA LEU A 35 6.70 5.51 -10.57
C LEU A 35 6.84 7.02 -10.42
N ALA A 36 6.76 7.78 -11.52
CA ALA A 36 6.82 9.24 -11.50
C ALA A 36 5.90 9.91 -10.45
N PRO A 37 4.66 9.42 -10.19
CA PRO A 37 3.78 10.03 -9.20
C PRO A 37 4.26 9.92 -7.76
N PHE A 38 5.19 9.00 -7.46
CA PHE A 38 5.77 8.79 -6.12
C PHE A 38 6.97 9.72 -5.85
N VAL A 39 7.58 10.28 -6.91
CA VAL A 39 8.77 11.14 -6.82
C VAL A 39 8.53 12.38 -5.95
N PRO A 40 7.41 13.12 -6.04
CA PRO A 40 7.17 14.27 -5.17
C PRO A 40 7.17 13.92 -3.67
N GLY A 41 6.57 12.79 -3.28
CA GLY A 41 6.58 12.33 -1.88
C GLY A 41 7.99 12.00 -1.38
N ILE A 42 8.82 11.44 -2.24
CA ILE A 42 10.24 11.15 -1.94
C ILE A 42 11.02 12.45 -1.76
N LEU A 43 10.87 13.40 -2.68
CA LEU A 43 11.54 14.69 -2.59
C LEU A 43 11.13 15.45 -1.33
N ALA A 44 9.83 15.40 -0.96
CA ALA A 44 9.34 15.96 0.28
C ALA A 44 9.99 15.30 1.50
N THR A 45 10.11 13.97 1.49
CA THR A 45 10.78 13.20 2.55
C THR A 45 12.26 13.56 2.67
N LEU A 46 12.98 13.68 1.54
CA LEU A 46 14.39 14.06 1.53
C LEU A 46 14.59 15.50 2.03
N ALA A 47 13.77 16.44 1.58
CA ALA A 47 13.81 17.82 2.07
C ALA A 47 13.53 17.88 3.58
N TYR A 48 12.59 17.06 4.06
CA TYR A 48 12.26 16.97 5.47
C TYR A 48 13.38 16.35 6.31
N LEU A 49 14.06 15.32 5.77
CA LEU A 49 15.25 14.77 6.39
C LEU A 49 16.34 15.82 6.56
N VAL A 50 16.61 16.64 5.53
CA VAL A 50 17.55 17.77 5.63
C VAL A 50 17.12 18.76 6.71
N TYR A 51 15.82 19.03 6.83
CA TYR A 51 15.27 19.88 7.89
C TYR A 51 15.51 19.28 9.29
N ILE A 52 15.30 17.96 9.47
CA ILE A 52 15.60 17.26 10.72
C ILE A 52 17.10 17.23 11.02
N PHE A 53 17.94 17.03 10.00
CA PHE A 53 19.40 17.00 10.13
C PHE A 53 19.98 18.31 10.66
N LYS A 54 19.30 19.45 10.50
CA LYS A 54 19.73 20.71 11.14
C LYS A 54 19.73 20.63 12.67
N ALA A 55 18.88 19.81 13.26
CA ALA A 55 18.78 19.63 14.71
C ALA A 55 19.64 18.47 15.24
N LEU A 56 20.22 17.64 14.37
CA LEU A 56 21.03 16.47 14.76
C LEU A 56 22.39 16.82 15.39
N PRO A 57 23.12 17.89 14.98
CA PRO A 57 24.37 18.30 15.63
C PRO A 57 24.20 18.71 17.10
N SER A 58 23.01 19.16 17.50
CA SER A 58 22.69 19.47 18.90
C SER A 58 22.19 18.24 19.68
N VAL A 59 22.00 17.08 19.05
CA VAL A 59 21.63 15.83 19.73
C VAL A 59 22.90 15.10 20.16
N ALA A 60 23.39 15.38 21.37
CA ALA A 60 24.57 14.70 21.93
C ALA A 60 24.42 13.16 22.02
N SER A 61 23.18 12.65 22.03
CA SER A 61 22.83 11.23 21.91
C SER A 61 21.31 11.08 21.69
N LEU A 62 20.88 10.09 20.89
CA LEU A 62 19.46 9.70 20.75
C LEU A 62 18.80 9.32 22.10
N PHE A 63 19.61 8.87 23.08
CA PHE A 63 19.16 8.51 24.42
C PHE A 63 19.34 9.62 25.46
N ARG A 64 20.01 10.72 25.09
CA ARG A 64 20.18 11.94 25.90
C ARG A 64 20.07 13.17 25.01
N PRO A 65 18.86 13.46 24.47
CA PRO A 65 18.66 14.64 23.65
C PRO A 65 18.91 15.89 24.47
N THR A 66 19.55 16.90 23.88
CA THR A 66 19.71 18.20 24.52
C THR A 66 18.36 18.91 24.61
N SER A 67 18.24 19.88 25.51
CA SER A 67 17.05 20.71 25.63
C SER A 67 16.70 21.42 24.31
N GLU A 68 17.69 21.82 23.52
CA GLU A 68 17.49 22.45 22.21
C GLU A 68 16.86 21.50 21.19
N ALA A 69 17.28 20.24 21.16
CA ALA A 69 16.68 19.23 20.30
C ALA A 69 15.22 18.94 20.70
N LEU A 70 14.93 18.84 22.00
CA LEU A 70 13.56 18.65 22.49
C LEU A 70 12.65 19.84 22.15
N ILE A 71 13.15 21.07 22.28
CA ILE A 71 12.41 22.28 21.89
C ILE A 71 12.16 22.28 20.37
N PHE A 72 13.13 21.87 19.56
CA PHE A 72 12.97 21.74 18.11
C PHE A 72 11.85 20.75 17.75
N PHE A 73 11.89 19.52 18.29
CA PHE A 73 10.89 18.49 18.00
C PHE A 73 9.50 18.79 18.58
N ALA A 74 9.42 19.58 19.65
CA ALA A 74 8.14 20.06 20.19
C ALA A 74 7.64 21.36 19.51
N SER A 75 8.43 21.97 18.62
CA SER A 75 8.09 23.25 18.02
C SER A 75 6.87 23.14 17.08
N LYS A 76 6.06 24.20 17.05
CA LYS A 76 4.94 24.31 16.10
C LYS A 76 5.40 24.17 14.65
N SER A 77 6.61 24.65 14.34
CA SER A 77 7.18 24.54 12.99
C SER A 77 7.52 23.09 12.64
N PHE A 78 8.11 22.33 13.56
CA PHE A 78 8.35 20.91 13.34
C PHE A 78 7.06 20.12 13.11
N ILE A 79 6.03 20.35 13.93
CA ILE A 79 4.73 19.69 13.79
C ILE A 79 4.09 20.06 12.44
N PHE A 80 4.11 21.34 12.07
CA PHE A 80 3.59 21.81 10.78
C PHE A 80 4.29 21.13 9.60
N TRP A 81 5.63 21.12 9.57
CA TRP A 81 6.38 20.47 8.50
C TRP A 81 6.18 18.96 8.46
N SER A 82 6.05 18.30 9.62
CA SER A 82 5.70 16.87 9.71
C SER A 82 4.36 16.57 8.99
N ILE A 83 3.34 17.38 9.28
CA ILE A 83 2.00 17.22 8.69
C ILE A 83 2.06 17.46 7.18
N VAL A 84 2.73 18.54 6.73
CA VAL A 84 2.86 18.86 5.31
C VAL A 84 3.53 17.70 4.56
N VAL A 85 4.62 17.17 5.08
CA VAL A 85 5.36 16.06 4.44
C VAL A 85 4.51 14.79 4.42
N ALA A 86 3.84 14.46 5.52
CA ALA A 86 2.93 13.31 5.58
C ALA A 86 1.80 13.41 4.56
N LEU A 87 1.22 14.60 4.36
CA LEU A 87 0.19 14.85 3.35
C LEU A 87 0.74 14.69 1.93
N PHE A 88 1.91 15.29 1.63
CA PHE A 88 2.55 15.16 0.32
C PHE A 88 2.84 13.69 -0.03
N VAL A 89 3.40 12.97 0.93
CA VAL A 89 3.69 11.54 0.83
C VAL A 89 2.42 10.74 0.58
N THR A 90 1.37 10.97 1.36
CA THR A 90 0.09 10.25 1.23
C THR A 90 -0.57 10.51 -0.12
N ILE A 91 -0.63 11.78 -0.54
CA ILE A 91 -1.23 12.17 -1.83
C ILE A 91 -0.44 11.58 -3.00
N SER A 92 0.88 11.73 -2.98
CA SER A 92 1.80 11.21 -4.00
C SER A 92 1.68 9.69 -4.15
N SER A 93 1.67 8.96 -3.03
CA SER A 93 1.43 7.52 -3.01
C SER A 93 0.07 7.17 -3.57
N LEU A 94 -1.01 7.84 -3.14
CA LEU A 94 -2.35 7.49 -3.56
C LEU A 94 -2.56 7.70 -5.06
N ILE A 95 -2.04 8.81 -5.62
CA ILE A 95 -2.03 9.04 -7.07
C ILE A 95 -1.28 7.90 -7.77
N GLY A 96 -0.09 7.55 -7.29
CA GLY A 96 0.73 6.50 -7.87
C GLY A 96 0.09 5.12 -7.81
N MET A 97 -0.53 4.78 -6.68
CA MET A 97 -1.22 3.51 -6.49
C MET A 97 -2.41 3.37 -7.44
N VAL A 98 -3.22 4.43 -7.56
CA VAL A 98 -4.34 4.46 -8.51
C VAL A 98 -3.85 4.42 -9.96
N ALA A 99 -2.75 5.11 -10.29
CA ALA A 99 -2.17 5.07 -11.62
C ALA A 99 -1.67 3.67 -12.00
N ILE A 100 -1.00 2.96 -11.09
CA ILE A 100 -0.57 1.57 -11.28
C ILE A 100 -1.77 0.65 -11.52
N ALA A 101 -2.77 0.72 -10.65
CA ALA A 101 -3.97 -0.10 -10.80
C ALA A 101 -4.71 0.21 -12.12
N TYR A 102 -4.77 1.48 -12.53
CA TYR A 102 -5.39 1.87 -13.79
C TYR A 102 -4.61 1.35 -15.00
N TYR A 103 -3.27 1.44 -14.96
CA TYR A 103 -2.40 0.94 -16.02
C TYR A 103 -2.59 -0.56 -16.24
N LEU A 104 -2.62 -1.34 -15.15
CA LEU A 104 -2.82 -2.79 -15.18
C LEU A 104 -4.22 -3.16 -15.68
N LEU A 105 -5.27 -2.62 -15.05
CA LEU A 105 -6.65 -3.06 -15.30
C LEU A 105 -7.28 -2.50 -16.58
N LYS A 106 -6.69 -1.47 -17.19
CA LYS A 106 -7.22 -0.80 -18.39
C LYS A 106 -6.22 -0.76 -19.54
N GLU A 107 -5.06 -1.41 -19.40
CA GLU A 107 -3.97 -1.46 -20.39
C GLU A 107 -3.66 -0.09 -21.02
N ALA A 108 -3.70 0.95 -20.20
CA ALA A 108 -3.63 2.32 -20.66
C ALA A 108 -2.18 2.80 -20.79
N ASP A 109 -1.92 3.77 -21.67
CA ASP A 109 -0.62 4.44 -21.68
C ASP A 109 -0.34 5.17 -20.35
N TYR A 110 0.95 5.41 -20.08
CA TYR A 110 1.43 6.09 -18.87
C TYR A 110 0.72 7.43 -18.60
N ASN A 111 0.49 8.24 -19.63
CA ASN A 111 -0.09 9.57 -19.45
C ASN A 111 -1.56 9.48 -19.02
N LYS A 112 -2.30 8.52 -19.59
CA LYS A 112 -3.69 8.26 -19.19
C LYS A 112 -3.77 7.70 -17.78
N ALA A 113 -2.89 6.77 -17.41
CA ALA A 113 -2.81 6.24 -16.05
C ALA A 113 -2.53 7.33 -15.02
N PHE A 114 -1.57 8.23 -15.31
CA PHE A 114 -1.28 9.36 -14.43
C PHE A 114 -2.45 10.34 -14.30
N LYS A 115 -3.09 10.70 -15.42
CA LYS A 115 -4.29 11.55 -15.42
C LYS A 115 -5.44 10.91 -14.64
N ALA A 116 -5.61 9.60 -14.74
CA ALA A 116 -6.60 8.87 -13.96
C ALA A 116 -6.30 8.93 -12.45
N GLY A 117 -5.03 8.74 -12.06
CA GLY A 117 -4.59 8.91 -10.66
C GLY A 117 -4.90 10.30 -10.11
N LEU A 118 -4.60 11.36 -10.88
CA LEU A 118 -4.93 12.73 -10.49
C LEU A 118 -6.45 12.98 -10.45
N GLY A 119 -7.18 12.57 -11.48
CA GLY A 119 -8.62 12.80 -11.59
C GLY A 119 -9.44 12.07 -10.53
N LYS A 120 -8.96 10.91 -10.08
CA LYS A 120 -9.62 10.09 -9.03
C LYS A 120 -9.12 10.38 -7.62
N LEU A 121 -8.15 11.28 -7.44
CA LEU A 121 -7.59 11.61 -6.13
C LEU A 121 -8.64 12.02 -5.07
N PRO A 122 -9.63 12.89 -5.35
CA PRO A 122 -10.61 13.29 -4.33
C PRO A 122 -11.44 12.10 -3.82
N ILE A 123 -11.82 11.23 -4.76
CA ILE A 123 -12.58 10.02 -4.48
C ILE A 123 -11.71 9.01 -3.71
N ALA A 124 -10.45 8.86 -4.12
CA ALA A 124 -9.49 7.99 -3.45
C ALA A 124 -9.25 8.43 -2.00
N LEU A 125 -9.08 9.74 -1.76
CA LEU A 125 -8.93 10.29 -0.41
C LEU A 125 -10.17 10.04 0.45
N LEU A 126 -11.37 10.26 -0.09
CA LEU A 126 -12.61 10.01 0.65
C LEU A 126 -12.72 8.54 1.07
N ASN A 127 -12.51 7.61 0.15
CA ASN A 127 -12.57 6.17 0.46
C ASN A 127 -11.46 5.77 1.44
N LEU A 128 -10.24 6.31 1.28
CA LEU A 128 -9.12 6.05 2.18
C LEU A 128 -9.42 6.53 3.61
N ILE A 129 -9.98 7.73 3.78
CA ILE A 129 -10.36 8.26 5.10
C ILE A 129 -11.40 7.36 5.76
N VAL A 130 -12.47 7.02 5.04
CA VAL A 130 -13.52 6.16 5.58
C VAL A 130 -12.97 4.78 5.92
N LEU A 131 -12.13 4.21 5.05
CA LEU A 131 -11.48 2.93 5.30
C LEU A 131 -10.58 2.98 6.54
N ILE A 132 -9.73 4.01 6.68
CA ILE A 132 -8.87 4.18 7.86
C ILE A 132 -9.71 4.28 9.13
N VAL A 133 -10.79 5.06 9.13
CA VAL A 133 -11.68 5.18 10.31
C VAL A 133 -12.23 3.81 10.72
N LEU A 134 -12.67 2.99 9.76
CA LEU A 134 -13.17 1.64 10.03
C LEU A 134 -12.06 0.71 10.54
N LEU A 135 -10.87 0.77 9.94
CA LEU A 135 -9.71 -0.02 10.36
C LEU A 135 -9.17 0.40 11.74
N MET A 136 -9.49 1.60 12.21
CA MET A 136 -9.13 2.08 13.54
C MET A 136 -10.09 1.60 14.64
N LEU A 137 -11.32 1.21 14.31
CA LEU A 137 -12.31 0.75 15.30
C LEU A 137 -11.80 -0.39 16.22
N PRO A 138 -11.11 -1.43 15.70
CA PRO A 138 -10.57 -2.50 16.54
C PRO A 138 -9.54 -2.03 17.58
N PHE A 139 -8.84 -0.92 17.34
CA PHE A 139 -7.90 -0.35 18.32
C PHE A 139 -8.61 0.19 19.56
N GLY A 140 -9.91 0.46 19.50
CA GLY A 140 -10.70 0.84 20.68
C GLY A 140 -10.69 -0.22 21.78
N VAL A 141 -10.53 -1.49 21.42
CA VAL A 141 -10.42 -2.61 22.39
C VAL A 141 -9.16 -2.49 23.26
N LEU A 142 -8.09 -1.89 22.73
CA LEU A 142 -6.82 -1.73 23.44
C LEU A 142 -6.93 -0.87 24.70
N VAL A 143 -7.90 0.06 24.75
CA VAL A 143 -8.13 0.95 25.90
C VAL A 143 -8.48 0.16 27.17
N PHE A 144 -9.08 -1.03 27.02
CA PHE A 144 -9.51 -1.87 28.14
C PHE A 144 -8.46 -2.91 28.57
N ILE A 145 -7.35 -3.02 27.84
CA ILE A 145 -6.29 -3.99 28.10
C ILE A 145 -5.19 -3.33 28.93
N LYS A 146 -4.84 -3.94 30.06
CA LYS A 146 -3.75 -3.45 30.93
C LYS A 146 -2.39 -4.09 30.65
N SER A 147 -2.36 -5.25 29.99
CA SER A 147 -1.13 -5.98 29.69
C SER A 147 -0.45 -5.40 28.45
N ILE A 148 0.73 -4.81 28.63
CA ILE A 148 1.55 -4.26 27.54
C ILE A 148 1.85 -5.31 26.47
N ALA A 149 2.19 -6.54 26.89
CA ALA A 149 2.45 -7.64 25.95
C ALA A 149 1.22 -7.95 25.08
N LEU A 150 0.03 -7.93 25.68
CA LEU A 150 -1.21 -8.19 24.96
C LEU A 150 -1.60 -7.03 24.04
N ILE A 151 -1.32 -5.78 24.45
CA ILE A 151 -1.47 -4.59 23.58
C ILE A 151 -0.58 -4.73 22.33
N ILE A 152 0.69 -5.11 22.50
CA ILE A 152 1.63 -5.27 21.39
C ILE A 152 1.15 -6.34 20.41
N ILE A 153 0.78 -7.52 20.91
CA ILE A 153 0.32 -8.63 20.07
C ILE A 153 -0.93 -8.25 19.29
N ILE A 154 -1.94 -7.67 19.95
CA ILE A 154 -3.18 -7.28 19.28
C ILE A 154 -2.94 -6.15 18.28
N SER A 155 -2.12 -5.16 18.62
CA SER A 155 -1.78 -4.06 17.70
C SER A 155 -1.11 -4.60 16.43
N LEU A 156 -0.22 -5.57 16.56
CA LEU A 156 0.45 -6.22 15.44
C LEU A 156 -0.55 -6.99 14.56
N LEU A 157 -1.45 -7.77 15.18
CA LEU A 157 -2.50 -8.48 14.45
C LEU A 157 -3.44 -7.55 13.69
N ILE A 158 -3.93 -6.48 14.34
CA ILE A 158 -4.79 -5.49 13.67
C ILE A 158 -4.04 -4.83 12.52
N SER A 159 -2.76 -4.48 12.71
CA SER A 159 -1.94 -3.85 11.66
C SER A 159 -1.79 -4.75 10.44
N ILE A 160 -1.53 -6.05 10.63
CA ILE A 160 -1.43 -7.01 9.52
C ILE A 160 -2.78 -7.15 8.80
N LEU A 161 -3.88 -7.22 9.54
CA LEU A 161 -5.24 -7.32 8.97
C LEU A 161 -5.67 -6.05 8.21
N ALA A 162 -5.08 -4.90 8.54
CA ALA A 162 -5.38 -3.61 7.93
C ALA A 162 -4.65 -3.39 6.58
N VAL A 163 -3.54 -4.10 6.33
CA VAL A 163 -2.75 -3.95 5.11
C VAL A 163 -3.54 -4.31 3.83
N PRO A 164 -4.17 -5.49 3.72
CA PRO A 164 -4.81 -5.90 2.46
C PRO A 164 -5.93 -4.96 1.99
N PRO A 165 -6.86 -4.50 2.86
CA PRO A 165 -7.88 -3.54 2.46
C PRO A 165 -7.33 -2.25 1.82
N ILE A 166 -6.19 -1.76 2.32
CA ILE A 166 -5.55 -0.54 1.79
C ILE A 166 -5.04 -0.79 0.36
N PHE A 167 -4.50 -1.97 0.07
CA PHE A 167 -3.97 -2.30 -1.24
C PHE A 167 -5.03 -2.70 -2.29
N PHE A 168 -6.21 -3.18 -1.87
CA PHE A 168 -7.33 -3.39 -2.79
C PHE A 168 -8.00 -2.09 -3.23
N LEU A 169 -7.93 -1.06 -2.39
CA LEU A 169 -8.63 0.19 -2.60
C LEU A 169 -8.36 0.84 -3.98
N PRO A 170 -7.09 0.97 -4.47
CA PRO A 170 -6.79 1.53 -5.78
C PRO A 170 -7.46 0.79 -6.93
N ALA A 171 -7.42 -0.55 -6.94
CA ALA A 171 -8.00 -1.38 -7.99
C ALA A 171 -9.52 -1.17 -8.10
N LEU A 172 -10.18 -1.02 -6.97
CA LEU A 172 -11.62 -0.78 -6.93
C LEU A 172 -12.01 0.64 -7.33
N ILE A 173 -11.23 1.65 -6.92
CA ILE A 173 -11.46 3.05 -7.33
C ILE A 173 -11.35 3.22 -8.85
N VAL A 174 -10.56 2.39 -9.52
CA VAL A 174 -10.48 2.38 -10.99
C VAL A 174 -11.84 2.06 -11.62
N GLU A 175 -12.71 1.31 -10.97
CA GLU A 175 -14.00 0.90 -11.53
C GLU A 175 -15.20 1.64 -10.96
N LYS A 176 -15.15 2.02 -9.67
CA LYS A 176 -16.29 2.58 -8.95
C LYS A 176 -15.88 3.78 -8.09
N SER A 177 -16.84 4.65 -7.78
CA SER A 177 -16.57 5.86 -6.99
C SER A 177 -16.57 5.61 -5.47
N PHE A 178 -17.35 4.67 -4.95
CA PHE A 178 -17.35 4.35 -3.52
C PHE A 178 -17.31 2.84 -3.34
N VAL A 179 -16.28 2.35 -2.66
CA VAL A 179 -15.86 0.93 -2.73
C VAL A 179 -15.47 0.34 -1.40
N VAL A 180 -15.64 1.07 -0.29
CA VAL A 180 -15.19 0.62 1.04
C VAL A 180 -15.82 -0.73 1.42
N LEU A 181 -17.11 -0.93 1.13
CA LEU A 181 -17.77 -2.23 1.38
C LEU A 181 -17.26 -3.32 0.45
N ASP A 182 -17.08 -3.02 -0.84
CA ASP A 182 -16.55 -3.95 -1.83
C ASP A 182 -15.15 -4.44 -1.45
N VAL A 183 -14.30 -3.57 -0.90
CA VAL A 183 -12.97 -3.92 -0.37
C VAL A 183 -13.09 -5.07 0.64
N PHE A 184 -14.01 -4.98 1.61
CA PHE A 184 -14.17 -6.02 2.62
C PHE A 184 -14.78 -7.31 2.06
N ILE A 185 -15.69 -7.20 1.08
CA ILE A 185 -16.27 -8.37 0.40
C ILE A 185 -15.18 -9.16 -0.34
N ILE A 186 -14.36 -8.46 -1.13
CA ILE A 186 -13.27 -9.06 -1.90
C ILE A 186 -12.21 -9.61 -0.96
N TYR A 187 -11.85 -8.86 0.07
CA TYR A 187 -10.88 -9.30 1.06
C TYR A 187 -11.35 -10.57 1.78
N LYS A 188 -12.64 -10.70 2.11
CA LYS A 188 -13.20 -11.94 2.67
C LYS A 188 -13.07 -13.12 1.69
N ASN A 189 -13.37 -12.89 0.41
CA ASN A 189 -13.34 -13.94 -0.61
C ASN A 189 -11.92 -14.36 -1.01
N THR A 190 -10.94 -13.48 -0.83
CA THR A 190 -9.51 -13.70 -1.16
C THR A 190 -8.64 -13.73 0.09
N PHE A 191 -9.23 -14.02 1.26
CA PHE A 191 -8.63 -13.77 2.57
C PHE A 191 -7.25 -14.42 2.74
N ARG A 192 -7.12 -15.69 2.35
CA ARG A 192 -5.88 -16.45 2.50
C ARG A 192 -4.72 -15.78 1.75
N ASP A 193 -4.90 -15.54 0.46
CA ASP A 193 -3.85 -15.00 -0.40
C ASP A 193 -3.55 -13.54 -0.01
N SER A 194 -4.60 -12.77 0.24
CA SER A 194 -4.51 -11.39 0.70
C SER A 194 -3.74 -11.25 2.00
N ILE A 195 -3.94 -12.15 2.98
CA ILE A 195 -3.22 -12.07 4.25
C ILE A 195 -1.77 -12.50 4.12
N ILE A 196 -1.48 -13.54 3.34
CA ILE A 196 -0.11 -13.95 3.07
C ILE A 196 0.66 -12.78 2.43
N LEU A 197 0.06 -12.14 1.42
CA LEU A 197 0.63 -10.95 0.79
C LEU A 197 0.79 -9.78 1.77
N GLY A 198 -0.18 -9.55 2.65
CA GLY A 198 -0.09 -8.49 3.67
C GLY A 198 1.03 -8.73 4.70
N VAL A 199 1.24 -9.98 5.09
CA VAL A 199 2.38 -10.39 5.93
C VAL A 199 3.69 -10.18 5.19
N LEU A 200 3.79 -10.62 3.92
CA LEU A 200 4.99 -10.45 3.11
C LEU A 200 5.33 -8.97 2.88
N TYR A 201 4.32 -8.13 2.61
CA TYR A 201 4.50 -6.68 2.55
C TYR A 201 5.08 -6.14 3.86
N SER A 202 4.51 -6.55 5.00
CA SER A 202 4.95 -6.08 6.32
C SER A 202 6.39 -6.50 6.62
N LEU A 203 6.77 -7.74 6.27
CA LEU A 203 8.12 -8.27 6.44
C LEU A 203 9.13 -7.57 5.53
N ILE A 204 8.82 -7.42 4.23
CA ILE A 204 9.69 -6.74 3.26
C ILE A 204 9.83 -5.26 3.63
N SER A 205 8.73 -4.60 4.02
CA SER A 205 8.75 -3.19 4.41
C SER A 205 9.56 -2.96 5.69
N SER A 206 9.45 -3.86 6.66
CA SER A 206 10.28 -3.86 7.87
C SER A 206 11.76 -4.11 7.55
N ALA A 207 12.07 -5.09 6.68
CA ALA A 207 13.42 -5.38 6.24
C ALA A 207 14.03 -4.22 5.41
N ALA A 208 13.23 -3.54 4.59
CA ALA A 208 13.67 -2.35 3.89
C ALA A 208 14.01 -1.25 4.91
N GLN A 209 13.14 -1.00 5.90
CA GLN A 209 13.36 0.03 6.93
C GLN A 209 14.55 -0.25 7.87
N SER A 210 14.99 -1.51 7.98
CA SER A 210 16.17 -1.87 8.78
C SER A 210 17.49 -1.60 8.06
N LEU A 211 17.47 -1.42 6.73
CA LEU A 211 18.56 -0.80 5.99
C LEU A 211 18.69 0.67 6.44
N ILE A 212 19.83 1.32 6.14
CA ILE A 212 20.07 2.75 6.44
C ILE A 212 18.76 3.53 6.24
N PRO A 213 18.20 4.23 7.26
CA PRO A 213 16.79 4.64 7.28
C PRO A 213 16.30 5.38 6.03
N VAL A 214 17.19 6.14 5.40
CA VAL A 214 16.95 6.84 4.14
C VAL A 214 16.81 5.87 2.95
N ALA A 215 17.75 4.94 2.79
CA ALA A 215 17.70 3.93 1.73
C ALA A 215 16.48 3.01 1.89
N GLY A 216 16.15 2.64 3.13
CA GLY A 216 14.98 1.84 3.44
C GLY A 216 13.66 2.51 3.08
N SER A 217 13.54 3.80 3.39
CA SER A 217 12.37 4.60 3.02
C SER A 217 12.22 4.71 1.49
N LEU A 218 13.32 4.96 0.77
CA LEU A 218 13.31 5.05 -0.69
C LEU A 218 12.88 3.74 -1.35
N LEU A 219 13.44 2.60 -0.90
CA LEU A 219 13.09 1.28 -1.42
C LEU A 219 11.61 0.97 -1.20
N ASN A 220 11.07 1.31 -0.03
CA ASN A 220 9.65 1.14 0.24
C ASN A 220 8.76 1.96 -0.69
N PHE A 221 9.10 3.23 -0.91
CA PHE A 221 8.30 4.13 -1.73
C PHE A 221 8.38 3.87 -3.23
N LEU A 222 9.55 3.47 -3.74
CA LEU A 222 9.77 3.28 -5.18
C LEU A 222 9.53 1.86 -5.66
N ILE A 223 9.66 0.87 -4.78
CA ILE A 223 9.64 -0.53 -5.20
C ILE A 223 8.54 -1.28 -4.45
N VAL A 224 8.60 -1.35 -3.13
CA VAL A 224 7.73 -2.24 -2.35
C VAL A 224 6.27 -1.81 -2.46
N LEU A 225 5.95 -0.55 -2.16
CA LEU A 225 4.57 -0.04 -2.22
C LEU A 225 3.98 -0.13 -3.65
N PRO A 226 4.68 0.30 -4.71
CA PRO A 226 4.25 0.08 -6.09
C PRO A 226 4.02 -1.38 -6.46
N ALA A 227 4.95 -2.28 -6.10
CA ALA A 227 4.89 -3.69 -6.47
C ALA A 227 3.71 -4.37 -5.79
N PHE A 228 3.49 -4.13 -4.50
CA PHE A 228 2.34 -4.66 -3.80
C PHE A 228 1.02 -4.07 -4.32
N THR A 229 1.01 -2.81 -4.76
CA THR A 229 -0.18 -2.28 -5.44
C THR A 229 -0.49 -3.03 -6.74
N ALA A 230 0.53 -3.36 -7.53
CA ALA A 230 0.37 -4.17 -8.73
C ALA A 230 -0.14 -5.58 -8.41
N VAL A 231 0.45 -6.22 -7.38
CA VAL A 231 0.03 -7.55 -6.90
C VAL A 231 -1.44 -7.59 -6.52
N TYR A 232 -1.92 -6.65 -5.70
CA TYR A 232 -3.31 -6.62 -5.28
C TYR A 232 -4.27 -6.23 -6.40
N ALA A 233 -3.83 -5.44 -7.38
CA ALA A 233 -4.60 -5.19 -8.59
C ALA A 233 -4.78 -6.47 -9.44
N MET A 234 -3.72 -7.27 -9.60
CA MET A 234 -3.80 -8.57 -10.28
C MET A 234 -4.66 -9.58 -9.51
N LEU A 235 -4.52 -9.63 -8.18
CA LEU A 235 -5.37 -10.49 -7.34
C LEU A 235 -6.86 -10.12 -7.46
N TYR A 236 -7.15 -8.82 -7.54
CA TYR A 236 -8.50 -8.33 -7.78
C TYR A 236 -9.05 -8.74 -9.15
N GLU A 237 -8.23 -8.63 -10.20
CA GLU A 237 -8.59 -9.05 -11.56
C GLU A 237 -8.89 -10.56 -11.63
N ASP A 238 -8.02 -11.39 -11.07
CA ASP A 238 -8.22 -12.85 -11.01
C ASP A 238 -9.49 -13.21 -10.22
N TRP A 239 -9.76 -12.53 -9.10
CA TRP A 239 -11.02 -12.71 -8.37
C TRP A 239 -12.24 -12.36 -9.22
N LYS A 240 -12.19 -11.23 -9.94
CA LYS A 240 -13.27 -10.76 -10.79
C LYS A 240 -13.54 -11.73 -11.95
N GLU A 241 -12.50 -12.27 -12.59
CA GLU A 241 -12.65 -13.31 -13.62
C GLU A 241 -13.35 -14.56 -13.09
N LYS A 242 -12.98 -15.01 -11.89
CA LYS A 242 -13.60 -16.19 -11.24
C LYS A 242 -15.07 -15.94 -10.89
N ASP A 243 -15.40 -14.75 -10.39
CA ASP A 243 -16.77 -14.37 -10.02
C ASP A 243 -17.70 -14.29 -11.25
N HIS A 244 -17.21 -13.77 -12.38
CA HIS A 244 -17.97 -13.74 -13.64
C HIS A 244 -18.25 -15.15 -14.17
N LYS A 245 -17.26 -16.04 -14.15
CA LYS A 245 -17.43 -17.44 -14.59
C LYS A 245 -18.42 -18.21 -13.72
N ALA A 246 -18.35 -18.05 -12.40
CA ALA A 246 -19.29 -18.67 -11.48
C ALA A 246 -20.73 -18.16 -11.70
N SER A 247 -20.89 -16.91 -12.12
CA SER A 247 -22.19 -16.33 -12.43
C SER A 247 -22.79 -16.87 -13.74
N GLU A 248 -21.96 -17.22 -14.73
CA GLU A 248 -22.39 -17.80 -16.00
C GLU A 248 -22.77 -19.29 -15.87
N GLU A 249 -22.13 -20.04 -14.98
CA GLU A 249 -22.43 -21.47 -14.74
C GLU A 249 -23.75 -21.72 -14.01
N VAL A 250 -24.33 -20.73 -13.33
CA VAL A 250 -25.61 -20.85 -12.59
C VAL A 250 -26.83 -20.65 -13.52
N VAL A 251 -26.62 -20.25 -14.77
CA VAL A 251 -27.69 -19.92 -15.74
C VAL A 251 -28.04 -21.09 -16.68
N TYR A 252 -27.41 -22.26 -16.54
CA TYR A 252 -27.66 -23.46 -17.35
C TYR A 252 -28.30 -24.62 -16.58
#